data_AF-A0A9X3XC79-F1
#
_entry.id   AF-A0A9X3XC79-F1
#
_cell.length_a   1.000
_cell.length_b   1.000
_cell.length_c   1.000
_cell.angle_alpha   90.00
_cell.angle_beta   90.00
_cell.angle_gamma   90.00
#
_symmetry.space_group_name_H-M   'P 1'
#
loop_
_entity.id
_entity.type
_entity.pdbx_description
1 polymer ?
#
loop_
_entity_poly.entity_id
_entity_poly.type
_entity_poly.pdbx_seq_one_letter_code
_entity_poly.pdbx_strand_id
1 'polypeptide(L)'
;MRVLFSAALMAGLFATSCGGSSPPPASTVEVPPSEAGATGAPAASSPAEASAPAEAKPSYKSDLEAWCNAPSRAPGAATASAEDRPRILAEWISAQLQTDQAKDLAKQMSVLDPGSRPGAFRKEVEAQGIKTCPFADEMSKPR
;
A
#
# COMPACT_ATOMS: atom_id res chain seq x y z
N MET A 1 53.08 -1.39 -5.89
CA MET A 1 53.05 -0.85 -4.51
C MET A 1 51.65 -1.10 -3.97
N ARG A 2 51.30 -2.29 -3.41
CA ARG A 2 51.46 -2.76 -2.01
C ARG A 2 51.12 -1.72 -0.95
N VAL A 3 49.96 -1.87 -0.29
CA VAL A 3 49.68 -2.00 1.17
C VAL A 3 48.17 -2.40 1.25
N LEU A 4 47.69 -3.63 1.47
CA LEU A 4 47.69 -4.56 2.63
C LEU A 4 47.33 -3.92 3.99
N PHE A 5 46.09 -4.09 4.46
CA PHE A 5 45.83 -4.27 5.89
C PHE A 5 44.71 -5.28 6.14
N SER A 6 45.05 -6.24 7.00
CA SER A 6 44.29 -7.42 7.38
C SER A 6 43.35 -7.17 8.56
N ALA A 7 42.27 -7.96 8.57
CA ALA A 7 41.66 -8.70 9.69
C ALA A 7 41.58 -8.07 11.11
N ALA A 8 40.37 -8.09 11.68
CA ALA A 8 40.17 -8.52 13.06
C ALA A 8 38.73 -9.02 13.26
N LEU A 9 38.63 -10.08 14.06
CA LEU A 9 37.53 -11.00 14.27
C LEU A 9 37.23 -10.96 15.78
N MET A 10 35.98 -10.75 16.18
CA MET A 10 35.45 -11.04 17.53
C MET A 10 33.94 -11.27 17.36
N ALA A 11 33.38 -12.48 17.41
CA ALA A 11 33.33 -13.45 18.51
C ALA A 11 32.66 -12.86 19.77
N GLY A 12 31.37 -13.17 19.93
CA GLY A 12 30.58 -12.94 21.14
C GLY A 12 29.44 -13.96 21.20
N LEU A 13 29.75 -15.12 21.77
CA LEU A 13 28.80 -16.17 22.18
C LEU A 13 28.11 -15.80 23.51
N PHE A 14 27.16 -16.65 23.92
CA PHE A 14 26.40 -16.75 25.19
C PHE A 14 25.03 -16.06 25.18
N ALA A 15 23.92 -16.64 25.64
CA ALA A 15 23.57 -18.01 26.05
C ALA A 15 22.04 -18.06 26.29
N THR A 16 21.46 -19.24 26.12
CA THR A 16 20.39 -19.85 26.95
C THR A 16 19.23 -18.99 27.46
N SER A 17 18.01 -19.31 27.00
CA SER A 17 16.94 -19.71 27.93
C SER A 17 15.88 -20.55 27.22
N CYS A 18 15.85 -21.85 27.55
CA CYS A 18 14.64 -22.68 27.45
C CYS A 18 13.73 -22.34 28.63
N GLY A 19 12.42 -22.18 28.40
CA GLY A 19 11.49 -22.17 29.52
C GLY A 19 10.03 -21.88 29.16
N GLY A 20 9.19 -22.91 29.27
CA GLY A 20 7.78 -22.83 29.68
C GLY A 20 6.77 -22.65 28.53
N SER A 21 6.04 -23.69 28.12
CA SER A 21 4.89 -24.35 28.79
C SER A 21 3.55 -23.62 28.61
N SER A 22 2.75 -24.22 27.74
CA SER A 22 1.30 -24.45 27.83
C SER A 22 0.31 -23.36 27.41
N PRO A 23 -0.63 -23.68 26.48
CA PRO A 23 -1.79 -22.85 26.18
C PRO A 23 -2.93 -23.07 27.20
N PRO A 24 -3.74 -22.04 27.52
CA PRO A 24 -5.02 -22.23 28.18
C PRO A 24 -6.17 -22.48 27.17
N PRO A 25 -7.31 -23.02 27.65
CA PRO A 25 -8.14 -23.99 26.94
C PRO A 25 -9.28 -23.42 26.10
N ALA A 26 -9.81 -24.28 25.24
CA ALA A 26 -11.10 -24.15 24.60
C ALA A 26 -12.21 -23.90 25.63
N SER A 27 -12.97 -22.83 25.44
CA SER A 27 -14.30 -22.69 26.03
C SER A 27 -15.34 -22.96 24.96
N THR A 28 -15.76 -24.22 24.92
CA THR A 28 -17.09 -24.64 24.50
C THR A 28 -18.13 -23.81 25.26
N VAL A 29 -19.00 -23.10 24.55
CA VAL A 29 -20.31 -22.70 25.07
C VAL A 29 -21.36 -23.34 24.18
N GLU A 30 -21.94 -24.39 24.74
CA GLU A 30 -23.05 -25.17 24.21
C GLU A 30 -24.38 -24.57 24.76
N VAL A 31 -25.23 -24.08 23.85
CA VAL A 31 -26.70 -24.30 23.66
C VAL A 31 -27.62 -24.23 24.92
N PRO A 32 -28.77 -23.48 24.91
CA PRO A 32 -30.07 -24.04 24.46
C PRO A 32 -31.06 -23.09 23.75
N PRO A 33 -32.15 -23.66 23.16
CA PRO A 33 -32.98 -23.06 22.11
C PRO A 33 -34.21 -22.33 22.67
N SER A 34 -34.86 -21.53 21.82
CA SER A 34 -36.28 -21.18 21.98
C SER A 34 -36.88 -20.86 20.62
N GLU A 35 -37.73 -21.80 20.19
CA GLU A 35 -38.58 -21.70 19.02
C GLU A 35 -39.81 -20.80 19.29
N ALA A 36 -40.31 -20.25 18.18
CA ALA A 36 -41.73 -20.20 17.79
C ALA A 36 -42.39 -18.82 17.65
N GLY A 37 -42.92 -18.60 16.44
CA GLY A 37 -43.92 -17.58 16.09
C GLY A 37 -43.52 -16.76 14.87
N ALA A 38 -43.55 -17.34 13.65
CA ALA A 38 -44.66 -17.20 12.69
C ALA A 38 -44.99 -15.72 12.41
N THR A 39 -44.79 -15.15 11.22
CA THR A 39 -45.45 -15.48 9.95
C THR A 39 -44.86 -14.58 8.85
N GLY A 40 -44.85 -15.03 7.59
CA GLY A 40 -44.79 -14.14 6.43
C GLY A 40 -43.71 -14.44 5.41
N ALA A 41 -43.97 -15.42 4.54
CA ALA A 41 -43.53 -15.28 3.15
C ALA A 41 -44.50 -14.29 2.47
N PRO A 42 -43.97 -13.35 1.69
CA PRO A 42 -44.12 -13.55 0.25
C PRO A 42 -42.79 -13.51 -0.50
N ALA A 43 -42.76 -14.31 -1.55
CA ALA A 43 -41.72 -14.29 -2.56
C ALA A 43 -41.50 -12.88 -3.10
N ALA A 44 -40.26 -12.41 -3.04
CA ALA A 44 -39.74 -11.42 -3.95
C ALA A 44 -38.23 -11.65 -4.05
N SER A 45 -37.85 -12.21 -5.19
CA SER A 45 -36.57 -12.02 -5.84
C SER A 45 -35.34 -12.20 -4.94
N SER A 46 -34.66 -13.34 -5.14
CA SER A 46 -33.20 -13.33 -5.12
C SER A 46 -32.74 -12.00 -5.71
N PRO A 47 -31.96 -11.15 -5.00
CA PRO A 47 -31.08 -10.29 -5.74
C PRO A 47 -30.27 -11.26 -6.57
N ALA A 48 -30.53 -11.25 -7.88
CA ALA A 48 -29.61 -11.76 -8.85
C ALA A 48 -28.24 -11.37 -8.32
N GLU A 49 -27.40 -12.38 -8.16
CA GLU A 49 -25.97 -12.28 -8.03
C GLU A 49 -25.53 -11.43 -9.22
N ALA A 50 -25.70 -10.12 -9.06
CA ALA A 50 -25.27 -9.09 -9.97
C ALA A 50 -23.80 -9.32 -9.93
N SER A 51 -23.31 -10.00 -10.97
CA SER A 51 -21.93 -10.39 -11.11
C SER A 51 -21.12 -9.18 -10.69
N ALA A 52 -20.62 -9.23 -9.46
CA ALA A 52 -19.70 -8.22 -8.98
C ALA A 52 -18.61 -8.29 -10.05
N PRO A 53 -18.34 -7.17 -10.77
CA PRO A 53 -17.36 -7.20 -11.84
C PRO A 53 -16.12 -7.81 -11.22
N ALA A 54 -15.72 -8.98 -11.72
CA ALA A 54 -14.63 -9.77 -11.16
C ALA A 54 -13.52 -8.79 -10.78
N GLU A 55 -13.32 -8.59 -9.47
CA GLU A 55 -12.44 -7.54 -8.95
C GLU A 55 -11.12 -7.70 -9.70
N ALA A 56 -10.88 -6.78 -10.64
CA ALA A 56 -9.70 -6.84 -11.47
C ALA A 56 -8.54 -6.75 -10.49
N LYS A 57 -7.78 -7.85 -10.37
CA LYS A 57 -6.68 -7.90 -9.40
C LYS A 57 -5.86 -6.62 -9.54
N PRO A 58 -5.58 -5.93 -8.41
CA PRO A 58 -4.78 -4.73 -8.45
C PRO A 58 -3.48 -5.03 -9.19
N SER A 59 -3.24 -4.28 -10.26
CA SER A 59 -2.01 -4.41 -11.04
C SER A 59 -1.09 -3.26 -10.73
N TYR A 60 0.21 -3.54 -10.69
CA TYR A 60 1.22 -2.52 -10.43
C TYR A 60 1.12 -1.36 -11.42
N LYS A 61 0.84 -1.65 -12.69
CA LYS A 61 0.59 -0.64 -13.72
C LYS A 61 -0.59 0.27 -13.35
N SER A 62 -1.72 -0.30 -12.90
CA SER A 62 -2.89 0.48 -12.48
C SER A 62 -2.60 1.38 -11.29
N ASP A 63 -1.77 0.91 -10.32
CA ASP A 63 -1.32 1.75 -9.20
C ASP A 63 -0.46 2.93 -9.68
N LEU A 64 0.46 2.69 -10.60
CA LEU A 64 1.27 3.76 -11.19
C LEU A 64 0.43 4.75 -12.00
N GLU A 65 -0.57 4.29 -12.73
CA GLU A 65 -1.53 5.16 -13.43
C GLU A 65 -2.34 6.00 -12.42
N ALA A 66 -2.81 5.40 -11.33
CA ALA A 66 -3.51 6.12 -10.26
C ALA A 66 -2.61 7.18 -9.64
N TRP A 67 -1.36 6.83 -9.33
CA TRP A 67 -0.36 7.74 -8.78
C TRP A 67 -0.06 8.90 -9.75
N CYS A 68 0.14 8.63 -11.04
CA CYS A 68 0.36 9.68 -12.04
C CYS A 68 -0.80 10.68 -12.15
N ASN A 69 -2.03 10.23 -11.90
CA ASN A 69 -3.23 11.04 -11.91
C ASN A 69 -3.58 11.65 -10.54
N ALA A 70 -2.75 11.47 -9.50
CA ALA A 70 -2.99 12.00 -8.16
C ALA A 70 -3.31 13.50 -8.13
N PRO A 71 -2.61 14.40 -8.88
CA PRO A 71 -2.92 15.84 -8.90
C PRO A 71 -4.37 16.16 -9.28
N SER A 72 -4.99 15.33 -10.13
CA SER A 72 -6.36 15.52 -10.60
C SER A 72 -7.40 14.70 -9.81
N ARG A 73 -6.96 13.67 -9.08
CA ARG A 73 -7.83 12.72 -8.38
C ARG A 73 -7.90 12.96 -6.88
N ALA A 74 -6.84 13.49 -6.28
CA ALA A 74 -6.76 13.69 -4.84
C ALA A 74 -7.72 14.82 -4.41
N PRO A 75 -8.69 14.54 -3.52
CA PRO A 75 -9.64 15.53 -3.06
C PRO A 75 -8.91 16.66 -2.33
N GLY A 76 -9.18 17.90 -2.72
CA GLY A 76 -8.57 19.10 -2.13
C GLY A 76 -7.17 19.44 -2.66
N ALA A 77 -6.50 18.58 -3.44
CA ALA A 77 -5.17 18.88 -3.97
C ALA A 77 -5.17 20.07 -4.96
N ALA A 78 -6.23 20.22 -5.75
CA ALA A 78 -6.36 21.31 -6.72
C ALA A 78 -6.56 22.69 -6.06
N THR A 79 -7.13 22.73 -4.84
CA THR A 79 -7.43 23.96 -4.09
C THR A 79 -6.46 24.20 -2.93
N ALA A 80 -5.57 23.26 -2.66
CA ALA A 80 -4.58 23.37 -1.60
C ALA A 80 -3.48 24.38 -1.94
N SER A 81 -2.89 24.96 -0.90
CA SER A 81 -1.68 25.78 -1.01
C SER A 81 -0.52 24.97 -1.61
N ALA A 82 0.48 25.63 -2.18
CA ALA A 82 1.68 24.96 -2.70
C ALA A 82 2.45 24.19 -1.60
N GLU A 83 2.30 24.61 -0.35
CA GLU A 83 2.91 23.99 0.83
C GLU A 83 2.17 22.69 1.22
N ASP A 84 0.83 22.74 1.30
CA ASP A 84 -0.02 21.62 1.75
C ASP A 84 -0.29 20.57 0.66
N ARG A 85 -0.39 21.00 -0.60
CA ARG A 85 -0.73 20.13 -1.74
C ARG A 85 0.10 18.85 -1.80
N PRO A 86 1.43 18.87 -1.72
CA PRO A 86 2.24 17.65 -1.75
C PRO A 86 2.05 16.73 -0.55
N ARG A 87 1.66 17.25 0.63
CA ARG A 87 1.23 16.41 1.75
C ARG A 87 -0.06 15.68 1.40
N ILE A 88 -1.07 16.40 0.91
CA ILE A 88 -2.36 15.85 0.49
C ILE A 88 -2.18 14.78 -0.60
N LEU A 89 -1.32 15.05 -1.58
CA LEU A 89 -1.00 14.08 -2.62
C LEU A 89 -0.34 12.83 -2.03
N ALA A 90 0.66 12.98 -1.17
CA ALA A 90 1.34 11.84 -0.56
C ALA A 90 0.40 10.97 0.29
N GLU A 91 -0.50 11.59 1.08
CA GLU A 91 -1.52 10.87 1.85
C GLU A 91 -2.49 10.13 0.93
N TRP A 92 -3.00 10.78 -0.12
CA TRP A 92 -3.91 10.15 -1.07
C TRP A 92 -3.26 9.00 -1.84
N ILE A 93 -2.03 9.20 -2.32
CA ILE A 93 -1.27 8.18 -3.04
C ILE A 93 -1.10 6.96 -2.14
N SER A 94 -0.61 7.14 -0.90
CA SER A 94 -0.37 6.04 0.04
C SER A 94 -1.64 5.22 0.33
N ALA A 95 -2.81 5.87 0.31
CA ALA A 95 -4.10 5.20 0.47
C ALA A 95 -4.59 4.46 -0.79
N GLN A 96 -4.11 4.84 -1.98
CA GLN A 96 -4.52 4.23 -3.25
C GLN A 96 -3.62 3.09 -3.73
N LEU A 97 -2.36 3.02 -3.30
CA LEU A 97 -1.46 1.95 -3.75
C LEU A 97 -1.90 0.60 -3.18
N GLN A 98 -2.36 -0.30 -4.05
CA GLN A 98 -2.88 -1.60 -3.66
C GLN A 98 -1.78 -2.66 -3.64
N THR A 99 -0.89 -2.67 -4.64
CA THR A 99 0.20 -3.64 -4.76
C THR A 99 1.39 -3.33 -3.86
N ASP A 100 2.06 -4.36 -3.35
CA ASP A 100 3.25 -4.22 -2.52
C ASP A 100 4.40 -3.55 -3.29
N GLN A 101 4.53 -3.86 -4.57
CA GLN A 101 5.53 -3.24 -5.45
C GLN A 101 5.35 -1.72 -5.53
N ALA A 102 4.12 -1.23 -5.63
CA ALA A 102 3.84 0.20 -5.62
C ALA A 102 4.13 0.84 -4.26
N LYS A 103 3.76 0.17 -3.16
CA LYS A 103 4.06 0.65 -1.80
C LYS A 103 5.57 0.73 -1.55
N ASP A 104 6.34 -0.23 -2.03
CA ASP A 104 7.79 -0.21 -1.91
C ASP A 104 8.42 0.88 -2.78
N LEU A 105 7.90 1.12 -3.98
CA LEU A 105 8.30 2.28 -4.78
C LEU A 105 8.04 3.60 -4.02
N ALA A 106 6.89 3.76 -3.37
CA ALA A 106 6.58 4.95 -2.56
C ALA A 106 7.57 5.14 -1.40
N LYS A 107 7.97 4.07 -0.71
CA LYS A 107 9.01 4.12 0.32
C LYS A 107 10.38 4.47 -0.26
N GLN A 108 10.73 3.93 -1.43
CA GLN A 108 11.99 4.29 -2.11
C GLN A 108 12.00 5.76 -2.53
N MET A 109 10.89 6.27 -3.04
CA MET A 109 10.77 7.68 -3.41
C MET A 109 10.88 8.62 -2.21
N SER A 110 10.43 8.21 -1.01
CA SER A 110 10.50 9.07 0.18
C SER A 110 11.92 9.27 0.71
N VAL A 111 12.83 8.31 0.48
CA VAL A 111 14.24 8.39 0.89
C VAL A 111 15.16 9.02 -0.16
N LEU A 112 14.72 9.12 -1.42
CA LEU A 112 15.47 9.80 -2.48
C LEU A 112 15.49 11.31 -2.26
N ASP A 113 16.55 11.95 -2.78
CA ASP A 113 16.62 13.40 -2.85
C ASP A 113 15.43 13.98 -3.65
N PRO A 114 14.74 15.03 -3.17
CA PRO A 114 13.56 15.59 -3.82
C PRO A 114 13.79 15.98 -5.27
N GLY A 115 14.99 16.43 -5.65
CA GLY A 115 15.33 16.75 -7.04
C GLY A 115 15.46 15.51 -7.93
N SER A 116 15.76 14.34 -7.36
CA SER A 116 15.94 13.08 -8.09
C SER A 116 14.65 12.26 -8.22
N ARG A 117 13.69 12.44 -7.31
CA ARG A 117 12.39 11.73 -7.29
C ARG A 117 11.63 11.78 -8.62
N PRO A 118 11.40 12.95 -9.28
CA PRO A 118 10.63 12.97 -10.52
C PRO A 118 11.28 12.17 -11.64
N GLY A 119 12.61 12.19 -11.74
CA GLY A 119 13.34 11.42 -12.74
C GLY A 119 13.31 9.91 -12.46
N ALA A 120 13.51 9.51 -11.21
CA ALA A 120 13.44 8.10 -10.81
C ALA A 120 12.04 7.53 -10.99
N PHE A 121 11.01 8.28 -10.58
CA PHE A 121 9.62 7.87 -10.76
C PHE A 121 9.25 7.79 -12.25
N ARG A 122 9.62 8.79 -13.06
CA ARG A 122 9.34 8.80 -14.52
C ARG A 122 9.87 7.55 -15.22
N LYS A 123 11.10 7.13 -14.91
CA LYS A 123 11.70 5.90 -15.46
C LYS A 123 10.89 4.65 -15.12
N GLU A 124 10.40 4.56 -13.89
CA GLU A 124 9.60 3.43 -13.44
C GLU A 124 8.25 3.36 -14.15
N VAL A 125 7.56 4.50 -14.30
CA VAL A 125 6.29 4.53 -15.05
C VAL A 125 6.49 4.25 -16.54
N GLU A 126 7.56 4.76 -17.15
CA GLU A 126 7.92 4.47 -18.54
C GLU A 126 8.22 2.98 -18.75
N ALA A 127 8.87 2.32 -17.78
CA ALA A 127 9.11 0.88 -17.81
C ALA A 127 7.82 0.05 -17.81
N GLN A 128 6.72 0.58 -17.23
CA GLN A 128 5.39 -0.02 -17.28
C GLN A 128 4.56 0.40 -18.53
N GLY A 129 5.18 1.15 -19.45
CA GLY A 129 4.55 1.63 -20.68
C GLY A 129 3.64 2.83 -20.51
N ILE A 130 3.73 3.56 -19.39
CA ILE A 130 2.95 4.77 -19.12
C ILE A 130 3.75 5.96 -19.64
N LYS A 131 3.28 6.55 -20.75
CA LYS A 131 4.02 7.61 -21.49
C LYS A 131 3.94 8.99 -20.83
N THR A 132 2.92 9.24 -20.01
CA THR A 132 2.63 10.56 -19.45
C THR A 132 2.30 10.45 -17.98
N CYS A 133 2.98 11.25 -17.16
CA CYS A 133 2.77 11.24 -15.72
C CYS A 133 2.75 12.67 -15.14
N PRO A 134 1.56 13.31 -15.08
CA PRO A 134 1.41 14.68 -14.57
C PRO A 134 2.01 14.89 -13.18
N PHE A 135 1.93 13.87 -12.33
CA PHE A 135 2.54 13.89 -11.00
C PHE A 135 4.07 14.07 -11.05
N ALA A 136 4.75 13.42 -11.99
CA ALA A 136 6.20 13.58 -12.17
C ALA A 136 6.56 15.01 -12.59
N ASP A 137 5.78 15.61 -13.49
CA ASP A 137 5.97 17.01 -13.89
C ASP A 137 5.70 17.98 -12.74
N GLU A 138 4.72 17.67 -11.88
CA GLU A 138 4.43 18.48 -10.69
C GLU A 138 5.54 18.39 -9.63
N MET A 139 6.15 17.22 -9.44
CA MET A 139 7.32 17.04 -8.57
C MET A 139 8.57 17.77 -9.05
N SER A 140 8.69 18.04 -10.35
CA SER A 140 9.81 18.80 -10.93
C SER A 140 9.67 20.31 -10.80
N LYS A 141 8.51 20.84 -10.43
CA LYS A 141 8.33 22.28 -10.29
C LYS A 141 9.05 22.78 -9.02
N PRO A 142 9.85 23.86 -9.12
CA PRO A 142 10.40 24.51 -7.94
C PRO A 142 9.24 24.96 -7.04
N ARG A 143 9.38 24.70 -5.74
CA ARG A 143 8.44 25.18 -4.72
C ARG A 143 8.64 26.66 -4.43
#